data_AF-A0A928YRP2-F1
#
_entry.id   AF-A0A928YRP2-F1
#
_cell.length_a   1.000
_cell.length_b   1.000
_cell.length_c   1.000
_cell.angle_alpha   90.00
_cell.angle_beta   90.00
_cell.angle_gamma   90.00
#
_symmetry.space_group_name_H-M   'P 1'
#
loop_
_entity.id
_entity.type
_entity.pdbx_description
1 polymer ?
#
loop_
_entity_poly.entity_id
_entity_poly.type
_entity_poly.pdbx_seq_one_letter_code
_entity_poly.pdbx_strand_id
1 'polypeptide(L)'
;MIICPLASVEEVFETEHGGVYQCSRKNCYWLEFKETTTSFKVNDFLLFKKRIDQIDIENMLSNSGRTFDFEIIMPFRSERCFVLNVHEILQLKEVLAGAKFMIELNSQVKQCLLRGRVSVLS
;
A
#
# COMPACT_ATOMS: atom_id res chain seq x y z
N MET A 1 7.70 16.45 -1.12
CA MET A 1 6.99 16.64 0.17
C MET A 1 7.73 15.86 1.25
N ILE A 2 7.98 16.41 2.44
CA ILE A 2 8.74 15.69 3.48
C ILE A 2 7.79 14.75 4.24
N ILE A 3 7.80 13.47 3.85
CA ILE A 3 6.92 12.40 4.36
C ILE A 3 7.14 12.14 5.87
N CYS A 4 8.33 12.46 6.39
CA CYS A 4 8.59 12.61 7.82
C CYS A 4 9.92 13.37 8.04
N PRO A 5 9.94 14.62 8.57
CA PRO A 5 11.19 15.41 8.67
C PRO A 5 12.22 14.85 9.66
N LEU A 6 11.82 13.82 10.42
CA LEU A 6 12.58 13.27 11.53
C LEU A 6 12.99 11.81 11.29
N ALA A 7 12.70 11.22 10.12
CA ALA A 7 13.00 9.82 9.84
C ALA A 7 13.46 9.62 8.39
N SER A 8 14.40 8.71 8.18
CA SER A 8 14.63 8.15 6.85
C SER A 8 13.39 7.37 6.41
N VAL A 9 13.00 7.57 5.16
CA VAL A 9 11.99 6.77 4.49
C VAL A 9 12.71 5.88 3.49
N GLU A 10 12.47 4.58 3.58
CA GLU A 10 12.98 3.60 2.64
C GLU A 10 11.89 3.27 1.64
N GLU A 11 12.21 3.30 0.35
CA GLU A 11 11.30 2.83 -0.68
C GLU A 11 11.02 1.35 -0.50
N VAL A 12 9.73 0.98 -0.50
CA VAL A 12 9.29 -0.42 -0.47
C VAL A 12 8.94 -0.87 -1.87
N PHE A 13 8.18 -0.04 -2.59
CA PHE A 13 7.75 -0.29 -3.97
C PHE A 13 7.24 1.02 -4.57
N GLU A 14 7.55 1.30 -5.83
CA GLU A 14 7.13 2.50 -6.53
C GLU A 14 6.73 2.18 -7.97
N THR A 15 5.75 2.92 -8.49
CA THR A 15 5.35 2.97 -9.89
C THR A 15 5.23 4.44 -10.32
N GLU A 16 4.98 4.69 -11.60
CA GLU A 16 4.72 6.05 -12.12
C GLU A 16 3.52 6.75 -11.44
N HIS A 17 2.59 5.98 -10.85
CA HIS A 17 1.31 6.49 -10.33
C HIS A 17 1.25 6.54 -8.80
N GLY A 18 2.24 5.99 -8.11
CA GLY A 18 2.30 6.03 -6.66
C GLY A 18 3.37 5.12 -6.08
N GLY A 19 3.56 5.23 -4.77
CA GLY A 19 4.62 4.51 -4.07
C GLY A 19 4.26 4.19 -2.64
N VAL A 20 4.91 3.18 -2.10
CA VAL A 20 4.86 2.82 -0.68
C VAL A 20 6.26 2.93 -0.10
N TYR A 21 6.35 3.62 1.04
CA TYR A 21 7.61 3.87 1.73
C TYR A 21 7.51 3.44 3.18
N GLN A 22 8.56 2.83 3.71
CA GLN A 22 8.65 2.44 5.11
C GLN A 22 9.33 3.54 5.93
N CYS A 23 8.69 3.97 7.02
CA CYS A 23 9.31 4.88 7.97
C CYS A 23 10.16 4.11 8.99
N SER A 24 11.46 4.43 9.06
CA SER A 24 12.41 3.78 9.98
C SER A 24 12.10 3.98 11.46
N ARG A 25 11.39 5.06 11.84
CA ARG A 25 11.09 5.39 13.25
C ARG A 25 9.72 4.98 13.74
N LYS A 26 8.68 5.01 12.90
CA LYS A 26 7.28 4.84 13.33
C LYS A 26 6.69 3.47 13.03
N ASN A 27 7.48 2.53 12.50
CA ASN A 27 7.04 1.20 12.08
C ASN A 27 5.70 1.26 11.31
N CYS A 28 5.66 2.18 10.34
CA CYS A 28 4.49 2.46 9.53
C CYS A 28 4.89 2.56 8.05
N TYR A 29 3.93 2.26 7.19
CA TYR A 29 4.04 2.41 5.75
C TYR A 29 3.28 3.65 5.30
N TRP A 30 3.90 4.45 4.47
CA TRP A 30 3.30 5.60 3.83
C TRP A 30 2.93 5.21 2.41
N LEU A 31 1.66 5.36 2.05
CA LEU A 31 1.20 5.30 0.69
C LEU A 31 1.16 6.72 0.13
N GLU A 32 1.90 6.96 -0.94
CA GLU A 32 1.77 8.13 -1.79
C GLU A 32 0.95 7.75 -3.03
N PHE A 33 -0.19 8.40 -3.22
CA PHE A 33 -1.08 8.13 -4.35
C PHE A 33 -1.95 9.37 -4.63
N LYS A 34 -2.07 9.77 -5.90
CA LYS A 34 -2.82 10.97 -6.33
C LYS A 34 -2.50 12.22 -5.50
N GLU A 35 -1.22 12.54 -5.32
CA GLU A 35 -0.74 13.70 -4.54
C GLU A 35 -1.14 13.70 -3.05
N THR A 36 -1.70 12.59 -2.55
CA THR A 36 -2.01 12.41 -1.14
C THR A 36 -1.06 11.41 -0.53
N THR A 37 -0.72 11.64 0.74
CA THR A 37 0.09 10.71 1.52
C THR A 37 -0.73 10.21 2.72
N THR A 38 -0.84 8.89 2.86
CA THR A 38 -1.59 8.24 3.94
C THR A 38 -0.69 7.26 4.69
N SER A 39 -0.65 7.35 6.02
CA SER A 39 0.12 6.42 6.86
C SER A 39 -0.73 5.22 7.28
N PHE A 40 -0.14 4.03 7.25
CA PHE A 40 -0.73 2.78 7.71
C PHE A 40 0.19 2.05 8.68
N LYS A 41 -0.40 1.41 9.69
CA LYS A 41 0.27 0.27 10.34
C LYS A 41 0.22 -0.93 9.39
N VAL A 42 1.11 -1.90 9.57
CA VAL A 42 1.18 -3.10 8.70
C VAL A 42 -0.19 -3.80 8.57
N ASN A 43 -0.90 -4.01 9.67
CA ASN A 43 -2.23 -4.65 9.63
C ASN A 43 -3.26 -3.78 8.91
N ASP A 44 -3.26 -2.47 9.17
CA ASP A 44 -4.18 -1.53 8.52
C ASP A 44 -3.93 -1.46 7.01
N PHE A 45 -2.65 -1.55 6.59
CA PHE A 45 -2.24 -1.62 5.20
C PHE A 45 -2.78 -2.88 4.51
N LEU A 46 -2.63 -4.04 5.14
CA LEU A 46 -3.12 -5.32 4.59
C LEU A 46 -4.65 -5.36 4.50
N LEU A 47 -5.35 -4.82 5.50
CA LEU A 47 -6.81 -4.68 5.48
C LEU A 47 -7.26 -3.72 4.38
N PHE A 48 -6.56 -2.59 4.22
CA PHE A 48 -6.84 -1.63 3.18
C PHE A 48 -6.67 -2.28 1.80
N LYS A 49 -5.54 -2.94 1.53
CA LYS A 49 -5.34 -3.69 0.28
C LYS A 49 -6.47 -4.69 0.02
N LYS A 50 -6.82 -5.51 1.01
CA LYS A 50 -7.91 -6.49 0.86
C LYS A 50 -9.22 -5.82 0.44
N ARG A 51 -9.54 -4.66 1.00
CA ARG A 51 -10.72 -3.87 0.61
C ARG A 51 -10.62 -3.40 -0.84
N ILE A 52 -9.47 -2.87 -1.28
CA ILE A 52 -9.27 -2.46 -2.68
C ILE A 52 -9.38 -3.65 -3.62
N ASP A 53 -8.80 -4.80 -3.26
CA ASP A 53 -8.86 -6.03 -4.06
C ASP A 53 -10.30 -6.51 -4.29
N GLN A 54 -11.20 -6.27 -3.31
CA GLN A 54 -12.62 -6.65 -3.37
C GLN A 54 -13.50 -5.75 -4.23
N ILE A 55 -13.00 -4.61 -4.72
CA ILE A 55 -13.77 -3.75 -5.61
C ILE A 55 -14.00 -4.48 -6.93
N ASP A 56 -15.29 -4.56 -7.32
CA ASP A 56 -15.78 -5.25 -8.50
C ASP A 56 -15.61 -4.37 -9.75
N ILE A 57 -14.47 -4.54 -10.42
CA ILE A 57 -14.10 -3.81 -11.62
C ILE A 57 -15.01 -4.17 -12.81
N GLU A 58 -15.44 -5.43 -12.91
CA GLU A 58 -16.30 -5.88 -14.01
C GLU A 58 -17.66 -5.18 -13.96
N ASN A 59 -18.22 -5.09 -12.75
CA ASN A 59 -19.46 -4.38 -12.53
C ASN A 59 -19.33 -2.87 -12.78
N MET A 60 -18.19 -2.26 -12.43
CA MET A 60 -17.94 -0.84 -12.75
C MET A 60 -17.84 -0.58 -14.27
N LEU A 61 -17.26 -1.49 -15.04
CA LEU A 61 -17.10 -1.35 -16.49
C LEU A 61 -18.37 -1.69 -17.29
N SER A 62 -19.18 -2.61 -16.80
CA SER A 62 -20.36 -3.12 -17.53
C SER A 62 -21.62 -2.29 -17.29
N ASN A 63 -21.69 -1.49 -16.23
CA ASN A 63 -22.83 -0.64 -15.93
C ASN A 63 -22.62 0.79 -16.40
N SER A 64 -23.48 1.28 -17.29
CA SER A 64 -23.47 2.67 -17.79
C SER A 64 -24.13 3.69 -16.85
N GLY A 65 -24.48 3.27 -15.63
CA GLY A 65 -25.02 4.16 -14.61
C GLY A 65 -23.91 5.03 -14.01
N ARG A 66 -24.14 6.35 -13.88
CA ARG A 66 -23.14 7.30 -13.35
C ARG A 66 -22.60 6.98 -11.95
N THR A 67 -23.30 6.14 -11.20
CA THR A 67 -22.90 5.66 -9.87
C THR A 67 -21.78 4.62 -9.92
N PHE A 68 -21.48 4.06 -11.09
CA PHE A 68 -20.48 3.01 -11.28
C PHE A 68 -19.15 3.53 -11.86
N ASP A 69 -19.10 4.81 -12.25
CA ASP A 69 -17.91 5.45 -12.80
C ASP A 69 -16.81 5.66 -11.75
N PHE A 70 -17.19 5.78 -10.47
CA PHE A 70 -16.30 6.10 -9.36
C PHE A 70 -16.60 5.29 -8.10
N GLU A 71 -15.55 4.93 -7.38
CA GLU A 71 -15.61 4.32 -6.05
C GLU A 71 -15.06 5.31 -5.01
N ILE A 72 -15.79 5.48 -3.89
CA ILE A 72 -15.34 6.30 -2.77
C ILE A 72 -14.72 5.41 -1.70
N ILE A 73 -13.42 5.58 -1.48
CA ILE A 73 -12.64 4.72 -0.59
C ILE A 73 -12.13 5.54 0.58
N MET A 74 -12.49 5.12 1.80
CA MET A 74 -11.98 5.73 3.03
C MET A 74 -10.81 4.90 3.59
N PRO A 75 -9.60 5.48 3.66
CA PRO A 75 -8.49 4.88 4.39
C PRO A 75 -8.78 4.88 5.90
N PHE A 76 -8.24 3.91 6.62
CA PHE A 76 -8.43 3.82 8.07
C PHE A 76 -7.90 5.08 8.78
N ARG A 77 -8.74 5.67 9.64
CA ARG A 77 -8.39 6.82 10.49
C ARG A 77 -7.87 8.04 9.70
N SER A 78 -8.33 8.22 8.46
CA SER A 78 -8.09 9.40 7.64
C SER A 78 -9.36 10.23 7.52
N GLU A 79 -9.25 11.56 7.63
CA GLU A 79 -10.35 12.49 7.31
C GLU A 79 -10.53 12.68 5.79
N ARG A 80 -9.58 12.16 5.00
CA ARG A 80 -9.58 12.24 3.53
C ARG A 80 -10.06 10.92 2.92
N CYS A 81 -10.91 10.99 1.91
CA CYS A 81 -11.29 9.86 1.07
C CYS A 81 -10.62 9.95 -0.29
N PHE A 82 -10.47 8.81 -0.94
CA PHE A 82 -10.17 8.71 -2.36
C PHE A 82 -11.48 8.63 -3.14
N VAL A 83 -11.58 9.40 -4.22
CA VAL A 83 -12.61 9.21 -5.25
C VAL A 83 -11.87 8.72 -6.48
N LEU A 84 -12.05 7.43 -6.79
CA LEU A 84 -11.25 6.74 -7.80
C LEU A 84 -12.13 6.22 -8.93
N ASN A 85 -11.74 6.45 -10.17
CA ASN A 85 -12.30 5.73 -11.31
C ASN A 85 -11.67 4.34 -11.45
N VAL A 86 -12.19 3.53 -12.38
CA VAL A 86 -11.69 2.16 -12.63
C VAL A 86 -10.18 2.11 -12.88
N HIS A 87 -9.66 3.02 -13.71
CA HIS A 87 -8.24 3.05 -14.05
C HIS A 87 -7.38 3.34 -12.82
N GLU A 88 -7.78 4.29 -11.99
CA GLU A 88 -7.09 4.66 -10.76
C GLU A 88 -7.17 3.54 -9.71
N ILE A 89 -8.26 2.77 -9.67
CA ILE A 89 -8.36 1.59 -8.81
C ILE A 89 -7.36 0.52 -9.26
N LEU A 90 -7.20 0.29 -10.57
CA LEU A 90 -6.22 -0.66 -11.08
C LEU A 90 -4.78 -0.24 -10.73
N GLN A 91 -4.45 1.04 -10.92
CA GLN A 91 -3.14 1.60 -10.50
C GLN A 91 -2.92 1.42 -9.00
N LEU A 92 -3.94 1.69 -8.17
CA LEU A 92 -3.84 1.49 -6.73
C LEU A 92 -3.66 0.01 -6.36
N LYS A 93 -4.38 -0.92 -7.02
CA LYS A 93 -4.20 -2.36 -6.82
C LYS A 93 -2.78 -2.80 -7.14
N GLU A 94 -2.17 -2.28 -8.22
CA GLU A 94 -0.79 -2.57 -8.61
C GLU A 94 0.21 -2.12 -7.53
N VAL A 95 0.14 -0.84 -7.12
CA VAL A 95 1.01 -0.29 -6.08
C VAL A 95 0.91 -1.09 -4.78
N LEU A 96 -0.31 -1.40 -4.33
CA LEU A 96 -0.51 -2.16 -3.10
C LEU A 96 -0.08 -3.63 -3.21
N ALA A 97 -0.17 -4.23 -4.40
CA ALA A 97 0.29 -5.59 -4.65
C ALA A 97 1.82 -5.69 -4.59
N GLY A 98 2.53 -4.81 -5.30
CA GLY A 98 3.99 -4.77 -5.28
C GLY A 98 4.53 -4.47 -3.88
N ALA A 99 3.93 -3.51 -3.18
CA ALA A 99 4.30 -3.20 -1.81
C ALA A 99 4.07 -4.37 -0.85
N LYS A 100 2.91 -5.06 -0.92
CA LYS A 100 2.66 -6.27 -0.10
C LYS A 100 3.72 -7.33 -0.35
N PHE A 101 4.04 -7.60 -1.62
CA PHE A 101 5.04 -8.59 -1.98
C PHE A 101 6.41 -8.25 -1.38
N MET A 102 6.84 -6.99 -1.52
CA MET A 102 8.13 -6.53 -0.98
C MET A 102 8.18 -6.60 0.56
N ILE A 103 7.07 -6.29 1.24
CA ILE A 103 6.96 -6.44 2.71
C ILE A 103 7.10 -7.92 3.13
N GLU A 104 6.43 -8.83 2.43
CA GLU A 104 6.50 -10.27 2.71
C GLU A 104 7.89 -10.83 2.41
N LEU A 105 8.51 -10.43 1.29
CA LEU A 105 9.86 -10.83 0.91
C LEU A 105 10.88 -10.37 1.96
N ASN A 106 10.83 -9.11 2.38
CA ASN A 106 11.71 -8.59 3.42
C ASN A 106 11.59 -9.36 4.73
N SER A 107 10.38 -9.80 5.10
CA SER A 107 10.17 -10.65 6.27
C SER A 107 10.84 -12.03 6.10
N GLN A 108 10.67 -12.67 4.94
CA GLN A 108 11.29 -13.97 4.65
C GLN A 108 12.83 -13.90 4.63
N VAL A 109 13.40 -12.88 3.98
CA VAL A 109 14.85 -12.66 3.95
C VAL A 109 15.41 -12.51 5.36
N LYS A 110 14.76 -11.70 6.21
CA LYS A 110 15.16 -11.53 7.62
C LYS A 110 15.10 -12.86 8.38
N GLN A 111 14.08 -13.68 8.17
CA GLN A 111 13.99 -15.01 8.78
C GLN A 111 15.14 -15.93 8.34
N CYS A 112 15.48 -15.95 7.05
CA CYS A 112 16.60 -16.73 6.54
C CYS A 112 17.94 -16.28 7.14
N LEU A 113 18.18 -14.97 7.22
CA LEU A 113 19.39 -14.42 7.83
C LEU A 113 19.51 -14.76 9.32
N LEU A 114 18.39 -14.73 10.06
CA LEU A 114 18.37 -15.14 11.47
C LEU A 114 18.68 -16.63 11.62
N ARG A 115 18.07 -17.50 10.79
CA ARG A 115 18.35 -18.95 10.79
C ARG A 115 19.83 -19.23 10.50
N GLY A 116 20.40 -18.58 9.48
CA GLY A 116 21.81 -18.74 9.12
C GLY A 116 22.77 -18.31 10.24
N ARG A 117 22.45 -17.26 11.01
CA ARG A 117 23.27 -16.83 12.17
C ARG A 117 23.26 -17.86 13.31
N VAL A 118 22.17 -18.59 13.50
CA VAL A 118 22.10 -19.67 14.51
C VAL A 118 22.96 -20.86 14.11
N SER A 119 23.03 -21.19 12.81
CA SER A 119 23.82 -22.31 12.28
C SER A 119 25.33 -22.14 12.40
N VAL A 120 25.84 -20.90 12.51
CA VAL A 120 27.29 -20.60 12.61
C VAL A 120 27.77 -20.56 14.07
N LEU A 121 26.85 -20.46 15.03
CA LEU A 121 27.13 -20.41 16.47
C LEU A 121 26.94 -21.76 17.19
N SER A 122 26.67 -22.84 16.43
CA SER A 122 26.45 -24.20 16.94
C SER A 122 27.57 -25.14 16.54
#